data_AF-A0A314UGR3-F1
#
_entry.id   AF-A0A314UGR3-F1
#
_cell.length_a   1.000
_cell.length_b   1.000
_cell.length_c   1.000
_cell.angle_alpha   90.00
_cell.angle_beta   90.00
_cell.angle_gamma   90.00
#
_symmetry.space_group_name_H-M   'P 1'
#
loop_
_entity.id
_entity.type
_entity.pdbx_description
1 polymer ?
#
loop_
_entity_poly.entity_id
_entity_poly.type
_entity_poly.pdbx_seq_one_letter_code
_entity_poly.pdbx_strand_id
1 'polypeptide(L)'
;MASQGGSSRRSLSLTNTSLQDKKKSSDGSNGGPESARKSFSASRSVGLTGERTVKRLRLSKALTVPENTSIQEACRRMAARRVDALLLTDSNALLCGILTDKDIATRVISRELNLEDTLVSKVMTRNQFLLFLTL
;
A
#
# COMPACT_ATOMS: atom_id res chain seq x y z
N MET A 1 8.11 25.43 -52.60
CA MET A 1 7.91 26.81 -52.13
C MET A 1 7.49 26.79 -50.67
N ALA A 2 8.17 27.59 -49.84
CA ALA A 2 7.86 28.08 -48.47
C ALA A 2 7.42 27.07 -47.37
N SER A 3 7.74 27.17 -46.07
CA SER A 3 8.67 27.92 -45.20
C SER A 3 7.95 28.05 -43.85
N GLN A 4 8.66 27.77 -42.75
CA GLN A 4 8.43 28.23 -41.36
C GLN A 4 7.29 27.56 -40.57
N GLY A 5 7.40 27.30 -39.27
CA GLY A 5 8.41 27.64 -38.26
C GLY A 5 7.75 27.64 -36.87
N GLY A 6 8.54 27.49 -35.79
CA GLY A 6 8.13 27.94 -34.46
C GLY A 6 8.22 26.94 -33.32
N SER A 7 9.42 26.84 -32.73
CA SER A 7 9.63 26.42 -31.34
C SER A 7 8.86 27.33 -30.38
N SER A 8 8.23 26.80 -29.33
CA SER A 8 8.10 27.59 -28.10
C SER A 8 8.04 26.75 -26.82
N ARG A 9 9.07 26.99 -26.04
CA ARG A 9 9.40 26.49 -24.71
C ARG A 9 8.30 26.95 -23.73
N ARG A 10 7.77 26.09 -22.88
CA ARG A 10 7.07 26.54 -21.67
C ARG A 10 7.94 26.26 -20.45
N SER A 11 8.63 27.31 -20.04
CA SER A 11 9.41 27.46 -18.81
C SER A 11 8.50 27.73 -17.60
N LEU A 12 8.94 27.20 -16.45
CA LEU A 12 8.97 27.76 -15.10
C LEU A 12 8.09 28.98 -14.79
N SER A 13 7.40 28.95 -13.65
CA SER A 13 7.28 30.13 -12.78
C SER A 13 7.13 29.74 -11.31
N LEU A 14 8.00 30.37 -10.53
CA LEU A 14 8.15 30.29 -9.09
C LEU A 14 7.04 31.07 -8.37
N THR A 15 6.96 30.73 -7.09
CA THR A 15 6.29 31.38 -5.97
C THR A 15 6.13 32.90 -6.01
N ASN A 16 5.04 33.33 -5.36
CA ASN A 16 4.94 34.41 -4.37
C ASN A 16 4.00 35.56 -4.76
N THR A 17 2.94 35.75 -3.97
CA THR A 17 2.26 37.03 -3.80
C THR A 17 1.75 37.16 -2.37
N SER A 18 2.37 38.12 -1.66
CA SER A 18 1.97 38.71 -0.38
C SER A 18 0.59 39.43 -0.50
N LEU A 19 -0.04 39.92 0.57
CA LEU A 19 0.13 41.25 1.18
C LEU A 19 -0.69 41.26 2.51
N GLN A 20 -0.11 41.55 3.68
CA GLN A 20 0.01 42.87 4.37
C GLN A 20 -1.35 43.44 4.83
N ASP A 21 -1.57 43.90 6.07
CA ASP A 21 -0.89 45.04 6.69
C ASP A 21 -1.32 45.28 8.18
N LYS A 22 -0.37 45.68 9.05
CA LYS A 22 -0.39 46.88 9.95
C LYS A 22 0.43 46.76 11.27
N LYS A 23 1.69 47.21 11.16
CA LYS A 23 2.36 48.33 11.89
C LYS A 23 2.18 48.47 13.43
N LYS A 24 3.29 48.48 14.19
CA LYS A 24 4.02 49.71 14.65
C LYS A 24 5.26 49.38 15.52
N SER A 25 6.30 50.20 15.34
CA SER A 25 7.65 50.37 15.97
C SER A 25 7.67 50.39 17.52
N SER A 26 8.77 50.16 18.27
CA SER A 26 10.17 50.65 18.16
C SER A 26 11.12 49.97 19.17
N ASP A 27 12.42 49.97 18.83
CA ASP A 27 13.68 49.84 19.62
C ASP A 27 13.71 49.41 21.10
N GLY A 28 14.69 48.55 21.43
CA GLY A 28 15.19 48.41 22.81
C GLY A 28 15.98 47.12 23.08
N SER A 29 17.21 47.28 23.54
CA SER A 29 18.27 46.29 23.77
C SER A 29 18.10 45.34 24.97
N ASN A 30 18.71 44.15 24.82
CA ASN A 30 19.44 43.29 25.79
C ASN A 30 18.89 43.05 27.21
N GLY A 31 18.70 41.76 27.56
CA GLY A 31 18.62 41.28 28.95
C GLY A 31 17.91 39.93 29.11
N GLY A 32 18.63 38.90 29.58
CA GLY A 32 18.01 37.76 30.29
C GLY A 32 17.39 38.21 31.62
N PRO A 33 16.66 37.36 32.39
CA PRO A 33 17.02 35.97 32.67
C PRO A 33 15.84 34.96 32.60
N GLU A 34 16.19 33.72 32.88
CA GLU A 34 15.36 32.55 33.20
C GLU A 34 13.96 32.76 33.84
N SER A 35 12.97 31.99 33.34
CA SER A 35 11.99 31.19 34.12
C SER A 35 10.62 31.11 33.45
N ALA A 36 10.39 30.05 32.68
CA ALA A 36 9.10 29.40 32.53
C ALA A 36 9.29 28.13 31.69
N ARG A 37 9.80 27.06 32.30
CA ARG A 37 9.63 25.71 31.75
C ARG A 37 8.14 25.42 31.81
N LYS A 38 7.42 25.73 30.72
CA LYS A 38 6.04 25.31 30.52
C LYS A 38 6.04 23.79 30.65
N SER A 39 5.48 23.33 31.76
CA SER A 39 5.12 21.95 31.98
C SER A 39 4.25 21.53 30.80
N PHE A 40 4.83 20.75 29.89
CA PHE A 40 4.04 19.96 28.96
C PHE A 40 3.31 18.94 29.84
N SER A 41 2.13 19.37 30.28
CA SER A 41 1.11 18.52 30.87
C SER A 41 1.07 17.26 30.04
N ALA A 42 1.49 16.17 30.68
CA ALA A 42 1.45 14.84 30.15
C ALA A 42 0.00 14.58 29.74
N SER A 43 -0.27 14.79 28.45
CA SER A 43 -1.42 14.20 27.78
C SER A 43 -1.08 12.72 27.66
N ARG A 44 -1.14 12.02 28.79
CA ARG A 44 -1.24 10.58 28.86
C ARG A 44 -2.52 10.26 28.11
N SER A 45 -2.41 10.01 26.81
CA SER A 45 -3.51 9.45 26.05
C SER A 45 -3.86 8.13 26.72
N VAL A 46 -5.05 8.16 27.29
CA VAL A 46 -5.83 7.06 27.84
C VAL A 46 -5.50 5.75 27.14
N GLY A 47 -5.24 4.73 27.98
CA GLY A 47 -4.63 3.47 27.62
C GLY A 47 -5.16 2.81 26.37
N LEU A 48 -4.23 2.40 25.51
CA LEU A 48 -4.42 1.30 24.58
C LEU A 48 -3.85 0.03 25.22
N THR A 49 -4.37 -0.35 26.39
CA THR A 49 -4.27 -1.74 26.88
C THR A 49 -5.34 -2.65 26.25
N GLY A 50 -6.01 -2.16 25.21
CA GLY A 50 -6.88 -2.99 24.38
C GLY A 50 -6.04 -3.73 23.36
N GLU A 51 -6.03 -5.06 23.46
CA GLU A 51 -5.49 -5.97 22.47
C GLU A 51 -5.75 -5.44 21.05
N ARG A 52 -4.69 -5.26 20.24
CA ARG A 52 -4.83 -4.91 18.82
C ARG A 52 -5.11 -6.19 18.06
N THR A 53 -6.38 -6.54 18.04
CA THR A 53 -6.87 -7.77 17.45
C THR A 53 -7.02 -7.62 15.92
N VAL A 54 -6.67 -8.64 15.12
CA VAL A 54 -6.80 -8.62 13.64
C VAL A 54 -8.24 -8.39 13.19
N LYS A 55 -9.25 -8.74 14.00
CA LYS A 55 -10.69 -8.41 13.76
C LYS A 55 -10.95 -6.91 13.65
N ARG A 56 -10.05 -6.07 14.15
CA ARG A 56 -10.13 -4.62 14.00
C ARG A 56 -9.61 -4.12 12.64
N LEU A 57 -9.02 -4.99 11.82
CA LEU A 57 -8.67 -4.68 10.44
C LEU A 57 -9.90 -4.79 9.55
N ARG A 58 -10.18 -3.73 8.78
CA ARG A 58 -11.17 -3.76 7.70
C ARG A 58 -10.55 -4.44 6.48
N LEU A 59 -10.56 -5.76 6.48
CA LEU A 59 -10.06 -6.56 5.35
C LEU A 59 -11.09 -6.54 4.21
N SER A 60 -10.59 -6.38 2.98
CA SER A 60 -11.41 -6.55 1.78
C SER A 60 -11.72 -8.02 1.56
N LYS A 61 -12.82 -8.31 0.85
CA LYS A 61 -13.20 -9.69 0.52
C LYS A 61 -12.07 -10.34 -0.29
N ALA A 62 -11.55 -11.45 0.23
CA ALA A 62 -10.53 -12.22 -0.46
C ALA A 62 -11.11 -12.87 -1.72
N LEU A 63 -10.32 -12.89 -2.79
CA LEU A 63 -10.68 -13.57 -4.04
C LEU A 63 -10.25 -15.03 -3.94
N THR A 64 -11.21 -15.94 -4.08
CA THR A 64 -10.97 -17.39 -4.04
C THR A 64 -11.02 -18.00 -5.44
N VAL A 65 -10.14 -18.97 -5.72
CA VAL A 65 -10.16 -19.76 -6.95
C VAL A 65 -9.83 -21.24 -6.67
N PRO A 66 -10.31 -22.19 -7.49
CA PRO A 66 -9.93 -23.59 -7.38
C PRO A 66 -8.43 -23.82 -7.62
N GLU A 67 -7.83 -24.81 -6.94
CA GLU A 67 -6.40 -25.12 -7.07
C GLU A 67 -5.98 -25.71 -8.43
N ASN A 68 -6.95 -26.16 -9.23
CA ASN A 68 -6.77 -26.65 -10.60
C ASN A 68 -6.91 -25.54 -11.67
N THR A 69 -6.99 -24.27 -11.26
CA THR A 69 -6.99 -23.14 -12.20
C THR A 69 -5.61 -22.97 -12.85
N SER A 70 -5.55 -22.56 -14.12
CA SER A 70 -4.27 -22.21 -14.78
C SER A 70 -3.71 -20.89 -14.26
N ILE A 71 -2.40 -20.67 -14.44
CA ILE A 71 -1.79 -19.38 -14.09
C ILE A 71 -2.39 -18.25 -14.92
N GLN A 72 -2.66 -18.48 -16.21
CA GLN A 72 -3.26 -17.47 -17.08
C GLN A 72 -4.60 -16.95 -16.52
N GLU A 73 -5.50 -17.87 -16.15
CA GLU A 73 -6.81 -17.51 -15.62
C GLU A 73 -6.70 -16.85 -14.24
N ALA A 74 -5.78 -17.32 -13.40
CA ALA A 74 -5.49 -16.70 -12.11
C ALA A 74 -5.03 -15.24 -12.26
N CYS A 75 -4.07 -14.97 -13.15
CA CYS A 75 -3.59 -13.62 -13.45
C CYS A 75 -4.71 -12.72 -13.98
N ARG A 76 -5.56 -13.25 -14.88
CA ARG A 76 -6.72 -12.52 -15.42
C ARG A 76 -7.68 -12.10 -14.30
N ARG A 77 -7.96 -12.99 -13.35
CA ARG A 77 -8.82 -12.71 -12.20
C ARG A 77 -8.21 -11.70 -11.23
N MET A 78 -6.90 -11.80 -10.96
CA MET A 78 -6.17 -10.81 -10.17
C MET A 78 -6.28 -9.41 -10.78
N ALA A 79 -6.01 -9.29 -12.09
CA ALA A 79 -6.09 -8.03 -12.81
C ALA A 79 -7.51 -7.43 -12.82
N ALA A 80 -8.53 -8.27 -13.07
CA ALA A 80 -9.92 -7.84 -13.12
C ALA A 80 -10.46 -7.32 -11.76
N ARG A 81 -9.92 -7.84 -10.65
CA ARG A 81 -10.34 -7.46 -9.29
C ARG A 81 -9.36 -6.50 -8.60
N ARG A 82 -8.22 -6.20 -9.22
CA ARG A 82 -7.13 -5.38 -8.66
C ARG A 82 -6.68 -5.91 -7.30
N VAL A 83 -6.41 -7.22 -7.25
CA VAL A 83 -5.92 -7.91 -6.05
C VAL A 83 -4.58 -8.56 -6.35
N ASP A 84 -3.69 -8.59 -5.36
CA ASP A 84 -2.32 -9.11 -5.53
C ASP A 84 -2.18 -10.57 -5.05
N ALA A 85 -3.25 -11.11 -4.44
CA ALA A 85 -3.27 -12.45 -3.88
C ALA A 85 -4.60 -13.16 -4.12
N LEU A 86 -4.52 -14.46 -4.33
CA LEU A 86 -5.65 -15.39 -4.42
C LEU A 86 -5.59 -16.42 -3.30
N LEU A 87 -6.75 -16.72 -2.74
CA LEU A 87 -6.96 -17.87 -1.86
C LEU A 87 -7.33 -19.09 -2.72
N LEU A 88 -6.65 -20.20 -2.51
CA LEU A 88 -6.84 -21.41 -3.31
C LEU A 88 -7.65 -22.44 -2.54
N THR A 89 -8.69 -22.99 -3.16
CA THR A 89 -9.54 -24.01 -2.56
C THR A 89 -9.37 -25.36 -3.23
N ASP A 90 -9.39 -26.43 -2.44
CA ASP A 90 -9.40 -27.81 -2.91
C ASP A 90 -10.80 -28.24 -3.40
N SER A 91 -10.95 -29.52 -3.77
CA SER A 91 -12.24 -30.11 -4.17
C SER A 91 -13.29 -30.14 -3.05
N ASN A 92 -12.88 -30.06 -1.79
CA ASN A 92 -13.76 -30.03 -0.62
C ASN A 92 -14.13 -28.60 -0.21
N ALA A 93 -13.79 -27.60 -1.04
CA ALA A 93 -13.95 -26.18 -0.76
C ALA A 93 -13.18 -25.69 0.50
N LEU A 94 -12.13 -26.42 0.89
CA LEU A 94 -11.24 -26.04 1.97
C LEU A 94 -10.06 -25.24 1.42
N LEU A 95 -9.57 -24.27 2.22
CA LEU A 95 -8.41 -23.47 1.84
C LEU A 95 -7.14 -24.35 1.84
N CYS A 96 -6.50 -24.48 0.68
CA CYS A 96 -5.29 -25.30 0.51
C CYS A 96 -4.02 -24.46 0.31
N GLY A 97 -4.14 -23.19 -0.07
CA GLY A 97 -2.96 -22.34 -0.27
C GLY A 97 -3.28 -20.90 -0.64
N ILE A 98 -2.21 -20.13 -0.84
CA ILE A 98 -2.25 -18.74 -1.32
C ILE A 98 -1.34 -18.64 -2.55
N LEU A 99 -1.80 -17.88 -3.55
CA LEU A 99 -0.99 -17.50 -4.70
C LEU A 99 -0.83 -15.99 -4.74
N THR A 100 0.42 -15.54 -4.86
CA THR A 100 0.78 -14.12 -4.95
C THR A 100 1.49 -13.80 -6.27
N ASP A 101 1.55 -12.51 -6.62
CA ASP A 101 2.41 -11.98 -7.68
C ASP A 101 3.87 -12.46 -7.58
N LYS A 102 4.41 -12.52 -6.37
CA LYS A 102 5.76 -13.03 -6.08
C LYS A 102 5.90 -14.51 -6.46
N ASP A 103 4.90 -15.34 -6.16
CA ASP A 103 4.91 -16.75 -6.54
C ASP A 103 4.94 -16.89 -8.07
N ILE A 104 4.13 -16.09 -8.78
CA ILE A 104 4.11 -16.08 -10.25
C ILE A 104 5.46 -15.65 -10.81
N ALA A 105 6.01 -14.52 -10.33
CA ALA A 105 7.28 -14.00 -10.81
C ALA A 105 8.45 -15.00 -10.58
N THR A 106 8.53 -15.57 -9.38
CA THR A 106 9.68 -16.39 -8.98
C THR A 106 9.59 -17.86 -9.37
N ARG A 107 8.38 -18.42 -9.50
CA ARG A 107 8.18 -19.85 -9.77
C ARG A 107 7.63 -20.17 -11.15
N VAL A 108 7.04 -19.19 -11.85
CA VAL A 108 6.52 -19.36 -13.21
C VAL A 108 7.41 -18.63 -14.21
N ILE A 109 7.53 -17.30 -14.07
CA ILE A 109 8.24 -16.45 -15.05
C ILE A 109 9.74 -16.73 -15.04
N SER A 110 10.37 -16.74 -13.86
CA SER A 110 11.81 -17.04 -13.71
C SER A 110 12.22 -18.46 -14.11
N ARG A 111 11.25 -19.32 -14.44
CA ARG A 111 11.48 -20.70 -14.87
C ARG A 111 10.89 -20.97 -16.26
N GLU A 112 10.42 -19.93 -16.94
CA GLU A 112 9.89 -19.97 -18.29
C GLU A 112 8.78 -21.03 -18.47
N LEU A 113 7.92 -21.20 -17.47
CA LEU A 113 6.82 -22.16 -17.52
C LEU A 113 5.64 -21.62 -18.35
N ASN A 114 4.98 -22.51 -19.09
CA ASN A 114 3.76 -22.18 -19.84
C ASN A 114 2.62 -21.79 -18.89
N LEU A 115 2.01 -20.62 -19.13
CA LEU A 115 0.93 -20.07 -18.29
C LEU A 115 -0.39 -20.84 -18.41
N GLU A 116 -0.64 -21.46 -19.55
CA GLU A 116 -1.86 -22.23 -19.84
C GLU A 116 -1.82 -23.62 -19.18
N ASP A 117 -0.68 -24.30 -19.30
CA ASP A 117 -0.51 -25.69 -18.85
C ASP A 117 -0.17 -25.77 -17.36
N THR A 118 0.40 -24.71 -16.79
CA THR A 118 0.79 -24.69 -15.38
C THR A 118 -0.41 -24.38 -14.50
N LEU A 119 -0.67 -25.26 -13.53
CA LEU A 119 -1.72 -25.07 -12.53
C LEU A 119 -1.22 -24.26 -11.34
N VAL A 120 -2.10 -23.47 -10.74
CA VAL A 120 -1.81 -22.70 -9.52
C VAL A 120 -1.34 -23.58 -8.36
N SER A 121 -1.89 -24.79 -8.22
CA SER A 121 -1.51 -25.76 -7.18
C SER A 121 -0.03 -26.17 -7.20
N LYS A 122 0.65 -26.03 -8.34
CA LYS A 122 2.08 -26.39 -8.52
C LYS A 122 3.03 -25.31 -8.02
N VAL A 123 2.59 -24.05 -8.03
CA VAL A 123 3.44 -22.89 -7.71
C VAL A 123 2.99 -22.13 -6.49
N MET A 124 1.78 -22.39 -5.97
CA MET A 124 1.25 -21.75 -4.77
C MET A 124 2.14 -21.95 -3.54
N THR A 125 2.02 -21.03 -2.59
CA THR A 125 2.54 -21.28 -1.24
C THR A 125 1.51 -22.09 -0.47
N ARG A 126 1.79 -23.39 -0.32
CA ARG A 126 0.98 -24.32 0.48
C ARG A 126 1.11 -24.00 1.96
N ASN A 127 0.00 -24.09 2.68
CA ASN A 127 -0.04 -24.10 4.13
C ASN A 127 0.83 -22.99 4.78
N GLN A 128 0.43 -21.73 4.60
CA GLN A 128 0.74 -20.77 5.66
C GLN A 128 -0.21 -21.10 6.79
N PHE A 129 0.32 -21.38 7.99
CA PHE A 129 -0.45 -21.45 9.22
C PHE A 129 -1.34 -20.22 9.24
N LEU A 130 -2.61 -20.39 8.86
CA LEU A 130 -3.61 -19.35 9.02
C LEU A 130 -3.58 -19.08 10.51
N LEU A 131 -3.09 -17.89 10.87
CA LEU A 131 -3.26 -17.37 12.20
C LEU A 131 -4.76 -17.27 12.40
N PHE A 132 -5.37 -18.37 12.86
CA PHE A 132 -6.67 -18.40 13.47
C PHE A 132 -6.53 -17.52 14.70
N LEU A 133 -6.69 -16.23 14.47
CA LEU A 133 -6.83 -15.28 15.54
C LEU A 133 -8.25 -15.48 16.05
N THR A 134 -8.39 -16.42 16.99
CA THR A 134 -9.55 -16.52 17.85
C THR A 134 -9.76 -15.16 18.49
N LEU A 135 -10.82 -14.47 18.10
CA LEU A 135 -11.25 -13.14 18.56
C LEU A 135 -12.76 -13.02 18.66
#